data_AF-A0A2G1BXQ1-F1
#
_entry.id   AF-A0A2G1BXQ1-F1
#
_cell.length_a   1.000
_cell.length_b   1.000
_cell.length_c   1.000
_cell.angle_alpha   90.00
_cell.angle_beta   90.00
_cell.angle_gamma   90.00
#
_symmetry.space_group_name_H-M   'P 1'
#
loop_
_entity.id
_entity.type
_entity.pdbx_description
1 polymer ?
#
loop_
_entity_poly.entity_id
_entity_poly.type
_entity_poly.pdbx_seq_one_letter_code
_entity_poly.pdbx_strand_id
1 'polypeptide(L)'
;MKKIYIQFLLLLLVSTFSIDLQAQRLSIPEKSTIGDEFLIAPDGTYSELKPILAGRCSGCEIPDLDIRDNSSNWSNSFDAAALNETLIRRAAKKKLKKWYNRQVNEIVKPAIDKKFGRTFSSFNEAKNELLIDSERRNIVTFSRPLRDKYSRLRTRGFKAKEKHLKELKLLKLREAEIKSGNINNPSLGYTKVQGVYLKDIRSLNSLKSKWTPLFDDFSKNIAETHINNHMYKSIGRGVESEVTKLKNQHYNSLNTWDRLSLLQFLVHYEEYKKLSSPPYLIPEHINNMFKKFNNIDKATPELIENLSIKNRTGGFSVFDGRTYYKLLSAYTSPPALPGGEYMAKMEWERLKNQALDKLLNSTSTADFAITNLIGELNITNNTQKNWLYKNKTAANKLIKFIDNNKVNNKVTDKAKNFAVEAIISLMNNYIKLDINKLIEVLKFEQDYKNRMSSSEKVIFESISRNNQLGYLFNAQKAIWKAEELFPNSLYNGKGDAFRHAYFNGLNAILLGNTLAESLATAHEDRTAPVGYSNYYKEKQMDLFNNQIGRDRKNWLFDGYSSLTKSILDALKTGKLRYLSNLKGGAASGRATNLSKLTPTNK
;
A
#
# COMPACT_ATOMS: atom_id res chain seq x y z
N MET A 1 35.21 38.14 12.91
CA MET A 1 34.76 39.47 13.42
C MET A 1 33.39 39.91 12.82
N LYS A 2 32.34 39.09 12.94
CA LYS A 2 30.95 39.47 12.55
C LYS A 2 29.86 38.79 13.41
N LYS A 3 30.21 38.35 14.63
CA LYS A 3 29.27 37.74 15.61
C LYS A 3 29.23 38.45 16.98
N ILE A 4 29.97 39.54 17.15
CA ILE A 4 30.01 40.33 18.40
C ILE A 4 29.14 41.61 18.30
N TYR A 5 28.76 42.04 17.10
CA TYR A 5 27.99 43.28 16.89
C TYR A 5 26.46 43.15 17.06
N ILE A 6 25.89 41.94 17.10
CA ILE A 6 24.44 41.74 17.27
C ILE A 6 24.05 41.61 18.75
N GLN A 7 24.98 41.18 19.61
CA GLN A 7 24.76 41.16 21.07
C GLN A 7 24.95 42.54 21.71
N PHE A 8 25.75 43.43 21.12
CA PHE A 8 25.86 44.83 21.57
C PHE A 8 24.68 45.71 21.13
N LEU A 9 24.01 45.40 20.01
CA LEU A 9 22.82 46.16 19.57
C LEU A 9 21.57 45.84 20.42
N LEU A 10 21.52 44.66 21.06
CA LEU A 10 20.45 44.25 21.98
C LEU A 10 20.66 44.76 23.42
N LEU A 11 21.88 45.11 23.81
CA LEU A 11 22.19 45.75 25.09
C LEU A 11 22.01 47.29 25.08
N LEU A 12 21.97 47.91 23.90
CA LEU A 12 21.78 49.35 23.73
C LEU A 12 20.32 49.79 23.61
N LEU A 13 19.37 48.85 23.50
CA LEU A 13 17.92 49.13 23.53
C LEU A 13 17.28 48.89 24.90
N VAL A 14 18.05 48.41 25.88
CA VAL A 14 17.60 48.19 27.27
C VAL A 14 18.16 49.26 28.23
N SER A 15 18.98 50.20 27.76
CA SER A 15 19.61 51.24 28.59
C SER A 15 19.14 52.68 28.33
N THR A 16 18.07 52.91 27.56
CA THR A 16 17.45 54.25 27.39
C THR A 16 16.02 54.37 27.91
N PHE A 17 15.59 53.45 28.77
CA PHE A 17 14.35 53.62 29.55
C PHE A 17 14.61 53.40 31.03
N SER A 18 15.34 54.35 31.63
CA SER A 18 15.16 54.65 33.05
C SER A 18 14.14 55.78 33.15
N ILE A 19 13.08 55.43 33.87
CA ILE A 19 11.86 56.18 34.15
C ILE A 19 12.19 57.52 34.78
N ASP A 20 11.60 58.59 34.25
CA ASP A 20 11.16 59.73 35.05
C ASP A 20 9.79 60.18 34.53
N LEU A 21 8.77 59.37 34.81
CA LEU A 21 7.39 59.85 34.77
C LEU A 21 7.03 60.25 36.20
N GLN A 22 6.99 61.55 36.43
CA GLN A 22 6.36 62.15 37.59
C GLN A 22 4.97 61.52 37.80
N ALA A 23 4.89 60.66 38.80
CA ALA A 23 3.64 60.22 39.38
C ALA A 23 2.97 61.44 40.02
N GLN A 24 2.12 62.13 39.26
CA GLN A 24 1.08 62.93 39.88
C GLN A 24 0.16 61.98 40.64
N ARG A 25 0.33 62.02 41.96
CA ARG A 25 -0.56 61.43 42.97
C ARG A 25 -2.00 61.84 42.69
N LEU A 26 -2.79 60.93 42.12
CA LEU A 26 -4.20 60.82 42.49
C LEU A 26 -4.25 59.92 43.73
N SER A 27 -4.42 60.57 44.87
CA SER A 27 -4.65 59.95 46.17
C SER A 27 -5.88 59.05 46.11
N ILE A 28 -5.67 57.75 45.96
CA ILE A 28 -6.68 56.74 46.30
C ILE A 28 -6.41 56.37 47.77
N PRO A 29 -7.34 56.63 48.70
CA PRO A 29 -7.11 56.35 50.10
C PRO A 29 -7.04 54.84 50.31
N GLU A 30 -5.91 54.42 50.89
CA GLU A 30 -5.74 53.14 51.53
C GLU A 30 -6.64 53.13 52.78
N LYS A 31 -7.87 52.63 52.63
CA LYS A 31 -8.65 52.09 53.75
C LYS A 31 -9.39 50.85 53.28
N SER A 32 -8.84 49.71 53.69
CA SER A 32 -9.58 48.54 54.18
C SER A 32 -11.06 48.83 54.41
N THR A 33 -11.91 48.18 53.60
CA THR A 33 -13.03 47.36 54.06
C THR A 33 -13.55 46.55 52.89
N ILE A 34 -13.47 45.22 53.05
CA ILE A 34 -14.39 44.17 52.59
C ILE A 34 -15.59 44.70 51.78
N GLY A 35 -15.74 44.20 50.55
CA GLY A 35 -16.88 44.52 49.69
C GLY A 35 -16.85 43.72 48.38
N ASP A 36 -16.94 42.40 48.48
CA ASP A 36 -17.36 41.54 47.38
C ASP A 36 -18.75 41.99 46.88
N GLU A 37 -18.84 42.48 45.64
CA GLU A 37 -20.15 42.78 45.02
C GLU A 37 -20.87 41.50 44.55
N PHE A 38 -20.25 40.34 44.74
CA PHE A 38 -20.88 39.02 44.61
C PHE A 38 -20.27 38.08 45.65
N LEU A 39 -21.00 37.79 46.72
CA LEU A 39 -21.00 36.61 47.63
C LEU A 39 -21.31 37.09 49.06
N ILE A 40 -22.45 36.71 49.66
CA ILE A 40 -22.56 35.58 50.61
C ILE A 40 -21.46 35.61 51.67
N ALA A 41 -21.84 35.85 52.93
CA ALA A 41 -20.94 35.77 54.08
C ALA A 41 -20.43 34.32 54.30
N PRO A 42 -19.24 34.13 54.89
CA PRO A 42 -18.59 32.81 55.04
C PRO A 42 -19.35 31.77 55.89
N ASP A 43 -20.41 32.15 56.60
CA ASP A 43 -21.22 31.27 57.45
C ASP A 43 -22.54 30.81 56.79
N GLY A 44 -22.79 31.20 55.54
CA GLY A 44 -24.00 30.82 54.80
C GLY A 44 -25.28 31.50 55.29
N THR A 45 -25.20 32.52 56.15
CA THR A 45 -26.36 33.33 56.52
C THR A 45 -26.49 34.56 55.62
N TYR A 46 -27.73 34.90 55.27
CA TYR A 46 -28.05 36.11 54.53
C TYR A 46 -27.90 37.29 55.48
N SER A 47 -26.84 38.09 55.31
CA SER A 47 -26.80 39.42 55.90
C SER A 47 -27.95 40.23 55.31
N GLU A 48 -28.92 40.52 56.17
CA GLU A 48 -30.00 41.50 56.06
C GLU A 48 -29.96 42.37 54.79
N LEU A 49 -30.84 42.04 53.84
CA LEU A 49 -31.31 43.01 52.86
C LEU A 49 -32.06 44.11 53.62
N LYS A 50 -31.37 45.19 54.00
CA LYS A 50 -32.06 46.45 54.28
C LYS A 50 -32.68 46.95 52.97
N PRO A 51 -33.99 47.25 52.91
CA PRO A 51 -34.56 47.88 51.75
C PRO A 51 -34.01 49.30 51.65
N ILE A 52 -33.15 49.55 50.65
CA ILE A 52 -32.85 50.91 50.21
C ILE A 52 -34.03 51.36 49.34
N LEU A 53 -34.98 52.06 49.97
CA LEU A 53 -35.89 52.95 49.25
C LEU A 53 -35.09 54.20 48.85
N ALA A 54 -34.47 54.18 47.67
CA ALA A 54 -34.06 55.40 46.98
C ALA A 54 -33.79 55.09 45.50
N GLY A 55 -34.71 55.52 44.64
CA GLY A 55 -34.57 55.46 43.18
C GLY A 55 -35.79 54.83 42.52
N ARG A 56 -36.64 55.67 41.92
CA ARG A 56 -37.85 55.28 41.19
C ARG A 56 -37.51 54.28 40.07
N CYS A 57 -37.71 52.99 40.31
CA CYS A 57 -37.91 52.02 39.23
C CYS A 57 -39.40 51.99 38.89
N SER A 58 -39.81 52.63 37.79
CA SER A 58 -41.15 52.46 37.22
C SER A 58 -41.27 51.04 36.65
N GLY A 59 -42.12 50.21 37.28
CA GLY A 59 -42.35 48.82 36.87
C GLY A 59 -41.69 47.75 37.77
N CYS A 60 -40.99 48.14 38.83
CA CYS A 60 -40.51 47.22 39.88
C CYS A 60 -41.52 47.05 41.04
N GLU A 61 -42.80 47.31 40.81
CA GLU A 61 -43.84 46.96 41.77
C GLU A 61 -43.78 45.44 42.00
N ILE A 62 -43.69 45.03 43.26
CA ILE A 62 -43.83 43.63 43.67
C ILE A 62 -45.34 43.42 43.82
N PRO A 63 -46.04 42.75 42.89
CA PRO A 63 -47.50 42.59 43.00
C PRO A 63 -47.90 41.49 44.00
N ASP A 64 -46.94 40.96 44.77
CA ASP A 64 -47.04 39.63 45.39
C ASP A 64 -46.70 39.62 46.90
N LEU A 65 -46.43 40.80 47.47
CA LEU A 65 -46.57 41.06 48.90
C LEU A 65 -47.78 41.99 49.08
N ASP A 66 -48.85 41.73 48.35
CA ASP A 66 -50.10 42.44 48.58
C ASP A 66 -50.77 41.86 49.83
N ILE A 67 -50.28 42.27 51.00
CA ILE A 67 -50.96 42.05 52.29
C ILE A 67 -52.34 42.76 52.29
N ARG A 68 -52.66 43.56 51.25
CA ARG A 68 -53.94 44.27 51.16
C ARG A 68 -55.10 43.41 50.68
N ASP A 69 -54.86 42.23 50.09
CA ASP A 69 -55.95 41.39 49.55
C ASP A 69 -56.48 40.34 50.53
N ASN A 70 -56.09 40.42 51.81
CA ASN A 70 -56.80 39.83 52.94
C ASN A 70 -56.70 40.79 54.13
N SER A 71 -57.34 41.94 53.98
CA SER A 71 -57.50 42.96 55.02
C SER A 71 -58.36 42.44 56.18
N SER A 72 -57.79 41.59 57.03
CA SER A 72 -58.39 41.23 58.32
C SER A 72 -57.43 40.64 59.38
N ASN A 73 -56.13 40.39 59.12
CA ASN A 73 -55.27 39.73 60.12
C ASN A 73 -53.82 40.26 60.23
N TRP A 74 -53.62 41.58 60.37
CA TRP A 74 -52.39 42.06 61.02
C TRP A 74 -52.50 41.82 62.52
N SER A 75 -52.19 40.59 62.96
CA SER A 75 -52.20 40.18 64.37
C SER A 75 -50.83 40.42 65.01
N ASN A 76 -50.83 40.81 66.30
CA ASN A 76 -49.61 40.89 67.11
C ASN A 76 -49.15 39.53 67.67
N SER A 77 -49.76 38.42 67.23
CA SER A 77 -49.40 37.07 67.66
C SER A 77 -48.09 36.61 67.04
N PHE A 78 -47.33 35.81 67.79
CA PHE A 78 -46.12 35.14 67.29
C PHE A 78 -46.39 34.29 66.04
N ASP A 79 -47.55 33.64 65.96
CA ASP A 79 -47.97 32.84 64.80
C ASP A 79 -48.13 33.67 63.53
N ALA A 80 -48.63 34.91 63.64
CA ALA A 80 -48.74 35.82 62.51
C ALA A 80 -47.36 36.30 62.05
N ALA A 81 -46.42 36.53 62.97
CA ALA A 81 -45.03 36.84 62.64
C ALA A 81 -44.34 35.66 61.91
N ALA A 82 -44.54 34.43 62.37
CA ALA A 82 -44.00 33.22 61.71
C ALA A 82 -44.60 32.97 60.32
N LEU A 83 -45.90 33.22 60.14
CA LEU A 83 -46.58 33.15 58.85
C LEU A 83 -46.05 34.22 57.88
N ASN A 84 -45.90 35.45 58.35
CA ASN A 84 -45.37 36.56 57.55
C ASN A 84 -43.93 36.30 57.11
N GLU A 85 -43.08 35.77 58.01
CA GLU A 85 -41.72 35.36 57.67
C GLU A 85 -41.71 34.25 56.59
N THR A 86 -42.66 33.31 56.65
CA THR A 86 -42.83 32.29 55.62
C THR A 86 -43.21 32.91 54.27
N LEU A 87 -44.11 33.90 54.26
CA LEU A 87 -44.50 34.64 53.04
C LEU A 87 -43.35 35.46 52.47
N ILE A 88 -42.57 36.15 53.31
CA ILE A 88 -41.36 36.89 52.91
C ILE A 88 -40.35 35.94 52.26
N ARG A 89 -40.08 34.79 52.87
CA ARG A 89 -39.19 33.76 52.29
C ARG A 89 -39.72 33.23 50.96
N ARG A 90 -41.04 33.06 50.80
CA ARG A 90 -41.65 32.65 49.52
C ARG A 90 -41.50 33.72 48.45
N ALA A 91 -41.75 34.99 48.78
CA ALA A 91 -41.60 36.12 47.86
C ALA A 91 -40.13 36.28 47.40
N ALA A 92 -39.18 36.18 48.32
CA ALA A 92 -37.74 36.18 48.00
C ALA A 92 -37.35 35.03 47.06
N LYS A 93 -37.83 33.81 47.33
CA LYS A 93 -37.64 32.65 46.45
C LYS A 93 -38.26 32.87 45.05
N LYS A 94 -39.45 33.48 44.96
CA LYS A 94 -40.13 33.80 43.69
C LYS A 94 -39.31 34.83 42.89
N LYS A 95 -38.80 35.88 43.55
CA LYS A 95 -37.93 36.89 42.92
C LYS A 95 -36.63 36.28 42.40
N LEU A 96 -35.98 35.43 43.19
CA LEU A 96 -34.78 34.71 42.78
C LEU A 96 -35.05 33.81 41.57
N LYS A 97 -36.15 33.04 41.58
CA LYS A 97 -36.55 32.19 40.44
C LYS A 97 -36.84 33.02 39.19
N LYS A 98 -37.51 34.16 39.31
CA LYS A 98 -37.79 35.08 38.19
C LYS A 98 -36.49 35.64 37.61
N TRP A 99 -35.57 36.11 38.47
CA TRP A 99 -34.26 36.59 38.05
C TRP A 99 -33.47 35.50 37.32
N TYR A 100 -33.40 34.29 37.89
CA TYR A 100 -32.67 33.17 37.26
C TYR A 100 -33.26 32.79 35.90
N ASN A 101 -34.59 32.70 35.80
CA ASN A 101 -35.26 32.41 34.53
C ASN A 101 -34.98 33.48 33.47
N ARG A 102 -34.88 34.75 33.87
CA ARG A 102 -34.47 35.85 32.99
C ARG A 102 -33.03 35.67 32.51
N GLN A 103 -32.10 35.37 33.41
CA GLN A 103 -30.70 35.10 33.02
C GLN A 103 -30.61 33.95 32.01
N VAL A 104 -31.32 32.86 32.24
CA VAL A 104 -31.30 31.68 31.39
C VAL A 104 -31.94 31.93 30.02
N ASN A 105 -33.14 32.52 29.98
CA ASN A 105 -33.95 32.61 28.75
C ASN A 105 -33.73 33.91 27.95
N GLU A 106 -33.44 35.03 28.61
CA GLU A 106 -33.31 36.34 27.96
C GLU A 106 -31.85 36.74 27.72
N ILE A 107 -30.88 36.10 28.39
CA ILE A 107 -29.45 36.46 28.29
C ILE A 107 -28.61 35.30 27.74
N VAL A 108 -28.57 34.17 28.45
CA VAL A 108 -27.71 33.04 28.07
C VAL A 108 -28.17 32.37 26.79
N LYS A 109 -29.48 32.03 26.66
CA LYS A 109 -29.98 31.40 25.43
C LYS A 109 -29.74 32.27 24.18
N PRO A 110 -30.08 33.57 24.14
CA PRO A 110 -29.79 34.41 22.97
C PRO A 110 -28.30 34.53 22.67
N ALA A 111 -27.42 34.55 23.68
CA ALA A 111 -25.98 34.51 23.46
C ALA A 111 -25.52 33.20 22.81
N ILE A 112 -26.10 32.06 23.20
CA ILE A 112 -25.88 30.77 22.55
C ILE A 112 -26.42 30.76 21.11
N ASP A 113 -27.64 31.26 20.89
CA ASP A 113 -28.24 31.39 19.55
C ASP A 113 -27.29 32.18 18.61
N LYS A 114 -26.77 33.32 19.10
CA LYS A 114 -25.80 34.16 18.38
C LYS A 114 -24.49 33.41 18.09
N LYS A 115 -23.93 32.69 19.08
CA LYS A 115 -22.68 31.92 18.92
C LYS A 115 -22.77 30.89 17.79
N PHE A 116 -23.92 30.23 17.64
CA PHE A 116 -24.14 29.20 16.63
C PHE A 116 -24.81 29.71 15.34
N GLY A 117 -25.17 31.00 15.28
CA GLY A 117 -25.83 31.59 14.12
C GLY A 117 -27.21 30.99 13.81
N ARG A 118 -27.89 30.40 14.81
CA ARG A 118 -29.22 29.80 14.66
C ARG A 118 -30.04 29.94 15.95
N THR A 119 -31.36 29.95 15.83
CA THR A 119 -32.27 30.00 16.97
C THR A 119 -32.66 28.59 17.41
N PHE A 120 -32.44 28.26 18.69
CA PHE A 120 -32.90 27.00 19.29
C PHE A 120 -34.36 27.11 19.77
N SER A 121 -35.10 25.99 19.69
CA SER A 121 -36.52 25.93 20.10
C SER A 121 -36.72 26.09 21.61
N SER A 122 -35.72 25.69 22.40
CA SER A 122 -35.76 25.77 23.85
C SER A 122 -34.38 26.06 24.43
N PHE A 123 -34.34 26.54 25.68
CA PHE A 123 -33.07 26.66 26.42
C PHE A 123 -32.35 25.32 26.56
N ASN A 124 -33.08 24.21 26.76
CA ASN A 124 -32.47 22.89 26.90
C ASN A 124 -31.75 22.46 25.62
N GLU A 125 -32.31 22.74 24.45
CA GLU A 125 -31.67 22.47 23.16
C GLU A 125 -30.40 23.32 22.99
N ALA A 126 -30.49 24.63 23.25
CA ALA A 126 -29.34 25.54 23.19
C ALA A 126 -28.21 25.10 24.14
N LYS A 127 -28.56 24.79 25.38
CA LYS A 127 -27.64 24.29 26.40
C LYS A 127 -26.95 23.00 25.96
N ASN A 128 -27.69 22.04 25.40
CA ASN A 128 -27.12 20.78 24.93
C ASN A 128 -26.12 21.02 23.79
N GLU A 129 -26.44 21.90 22.84
CA GLU A 129 -25.53 22.28 21.76
C GLU A 129 -24.24 22.90 22.31
N LEU A 130 -24.36 23.85 23.26
CA LEU A 130 -23.19 24.48 23.88
C LEU A 130 -22.31 23.46 24.61
N LEU A 131 -22.92 22.52 25.34
CA LEU A 131 -22.20 21.48 26.06
C LEU A 131 -21.42 20.55 25.10
N ILE A 132 -22.03 20.12 23.99
CA ILE A 132 -21.34 19.26 23.03
C ILE A 132 -20.28 20.01 22.23
N ASP A 133 -20.52 21.29 21.91
CA ASP A 133 -19.56 22.14 21.20
C ASP A 133 -18.21 22.24 21.93
N SER A 134 -18.26 22.33 23.28
CA SER A 134 -17.05 22.32 24.13
C SER A 134 -16.20 21.04 24.01
N GLU A 135 -16.75 19.97 23.43
CA GLU A 135 -16.11 18.65 23.32
C GLU A 135 -15.79 18.26 21.88
N ARG A 136 -16.39 18.90 20.86
CA ARG A 136 -16.22 18.48 19.45
C ARG A 136 -14.76 18.40 19.03
N ARG A 137 -13.93 19.36 19.48
CA ARG A 137 -12.48 19.33 19.22
C ARG A 137 -11.80 18.15 19.90
N ASN A 138 -12.16 17.84 21.14
CA ASN A 138 -11.63 16.69 21.88
C ASN A 138 -12.05 15.38 21.21
N ILE A 139 -13.32 15.25 20.82
CA ILE A 139 -13.85 14.08 20.10
C ILE A 139 -13.06 13.84 18.81
N VAL A 140 -12.84 14.87 17.99
CA VAL A 140 -12.06 14.75 16.75
C VAL A 140 -10.61 14.40 17.04
N THR A 141 -9.96 15.12 17.97
CA THR A 141 -8.56 14.93 18.36
C THR A 141 -8.31 13.51 18.85
N PHE A 142 -9.15 12.98 19.74
CA PHE A 142 -9.00 11.64 20.32
C PHE A 142 -9.48 10.52 19.39
N SER A 143 -10.42 10.80 18.48
CA SER A 143 -10.85 9.82 17.47
C SER A 143 -9.75 9.51 16.45
N ARG A 144 -8.91 10.49 16.10
CA ARG A 144 -7.92 10.32 15.01
C ARG A 144 -6.87 9.23 15.32
N PRO A 145 -6.17 9.22 16.48
CA PRO A 145 -5.26 8.14 16.84
C PRO A 145 -5.92 6.76 16.86
N LEU A 146 -7.19 6.67 17.28
CA LEU A 146 -7.95 5.42 17.26
C LEU A 146 -8.23 4.96 15.83
N ARG A 147 -8.61 5.86 14.92
CA ARG A 147 -8.81 5.54 13.49
C ARG A 147 -7.51 5.03 12.89
N ASP A 148 -6.38 5.67 13.20
CA ASP A 148 -5.06 5.25 12.72
C ASP A 148 -4.67 3.87 13.27
N LYS A 149 -4.89 3.62 14.58
CA LYS A 149 -4.68 2.31 15.22
C LYS A 149 -5.41 1.20 14.46
N TYR A 150 -6.74 1.32 14.31
CA TYR A 150 -7.56 0.27 13.69
C TYR A 150 -7.38 0.19 12.17
N SER A 151 -7.02 1.30 11.50
CA SER A 151 -6.65 1.30 10.09
C SER A 151 -5.36 0.51 9.84
N ARG A 152 -4.33 0.67 10.67
CA ARG A 152 -3.10 -0.12 10.59
C ARG A 152 -3.35 -1.60 10.86
N LEU A 153 -4.12 -1.91 11.91
CA LEU A 153 -4.45 -3.29 12.27
C LEU A 153 -5.22 -4.03 11.17
N ARG A 154 -6.28 -3.42 10.60
CA ARG A 154 -7.06 -4.06 9.51
C ARG A 154 -6.21 -4.25 8.25
N THR A 155 -5.37 -3.27 7.90
CA THR A 155 -4.50 -3.34 6.71
C THR A 155 -3.48 -4.46 6.85
N ARG A 156 -2.85 -4.59 8.02
CA ARG A 156 -1.93 -5.71 8.32
C ARG A 156 -2.67 -7.05 8.19
N GLY A 157 -3.87 -7.13 8.75
CA GLY A 157 -4.70 -8.33 8.70
C GLY A 157 -5.11 -8.74 7.28
N PHE A 158 -5.45 -7.78 6.41
CA PHE A 158 -5.74 -8.05 4.99
C PHE A 158 -4.53 -8.58 4.23
N LYS A 159 -3.33 -8.05 4.48
CA LYS A 159 -2.08 -8.55 3.87
C LYS A 159 -1.76 -9.97 4.33
N ALA A 160 -1.89 -10.24 5.64
CA ALA A 160 -1.69 -11.58 6.18
C ALA A 160 -2.71 -12.58 5.62
N LYS A 161 -3.98 -12.18 5.48
CA LYS A 161 -5.03 -13.00 4.84
C LYS A 161 -4.63 -13.41 3.42
N GLU A 162 -4.16 -12.48 2.61
CA GLU A 162 -3.73 -12.77 1.24
C GLU A 162 -2.59 -13.79 1.19
N LYS A 163 -1.59 -13.64 2.07
CA LYS A 163 -0.48 -14.60 2.20
C LYS A 163 -0.98 -15.99 2.59
N HIS A 164 -1.79 -16.10 3.65
CA HIS A 164 -2.31 -17.38 4.13
C HIS A 164 -3.17 -18.08 3.06
N LEU A 165 -4.03 -17.35 2.36
CA LEU A 165 -4.85 -17.93 1.29
C LEU A 165 -4.01 -18.48 0.13
N LYS A 166 -2.92 -17.80 -0.25
CA LYS A 166 -1.99 -18.32 -1.26
C LYS A 166 -1.36 -19.64 -0.80
N GLU A 167 -0.86 -19.70 0.44
CA GLU A 167 -0.24 -20.91 0.99
C GLU A 167 -1.24 -22.06 1.16
N LEU A 168 -2.46 -21.80 1.66
CA LEU A 168 -3.52 -22.80 1.76
C LEU A 168 -3.96 -23.30 0.37
N LYS A 169 -4.02 -22.41 -0.64
CA LYS A 169 -4.33 -22.81 -2.02
C LYS A 169 -3.27 -23.75 -2.58
N LEU A 170 -1.99 -23.47 -2.33
CA LEU A 170 -0.88 -24.35 -2.73
C LEU A 170 -0.97 -25.72 -2.07
N LEU A 171 -1.27 -25.77 -0.77
CA LEU A 171 -1.51 -27.05 -0.09
C LEU A 171 -2.70 -27.80 -0.68
N LYS A 172 -3.82 -27.13 -0.99
CA LYS A 172 -4.99 -27.77 -1.61
C LYS A 172 -4.68 -28.34 -3.00
N LEU A 173 -3.88 -27.64 -3.80
CA LEU A 173 -3.38 -28.17 -5.08
C LEU A 173 -2.48 -29.38 -4.87
N ARG A 174 -1.58 -29.32 -3.88
CA ARG A 174 -0.68 -30.43 -3.55
C ARG A 174 -1.44 -31.66 -3.03
N GLU A 175 -2.49 -31.45 -2.26
CA GLU A 175 -3.37 -32.51 -1.78
C GLU A 175 -3.99 -33.29 -2.95
N ALA A 176 -4.48 -32.56 -3.97
CA ALA A 176 -5.05 -33.17 -5.18
C ALA A 176 -4.02 -34.03 -5.93
N GLU A 177 -2.78 -33.56 -6.07
CA GLU A 177 -1.70 -34.33 -6.70
C GLU A 177 -1.36 -35.61 -5.93
N ILE A 178 -1.29 -35.54 -4.58
CA ILE A 178 -1.03 -36.71 -3.75
C ILE A 178 -2.16 -37.73 -3.88
N LYS A 179 -3.43 -37.28 -3.85
CA LYS A 179 -4.60 -38.14 -4.02
C LYS A 179 -4.67 -38.78 -5.41
N SER A 180 -4.15 -38.11 -6.44
CA SER A 180 -4.07 -38.64 -7.80
C SER A 180 -2.82 -39.51 -8.05
N GLY A 181 -2.02 -39.81 -7.01
CA GLY A 181 -0.80 -40.62 -7.12
C GLY A 181 0.45 -39.89 -7.61
N ASN A 182 0.37 -38.57 -7.92
CA ASN A 182 1.54 -37.78 -8.31
C ASN A 182 2.33 -37.30 -7.09
N ILE A 183 3.02 -38.24 -6.44
CA ILE A 183 3.78 -37.97 -5.21
C ILE A 183 5.16 -37.39 -5.53
N ASN A 184 5.84 -37.91 -6.54
CA ASN A 184 7.26 -37.62 -6.76
C ASN A 184 7.52 -36.42 -7.69
N ASN A 185 6.54 -36.01 -8.50
CA ASN A 185 6.71 -34.99 -9.54
C ASN A 185 5.64 -33.88 -9.47
N PRO A 186 5.52 -33.16 -8.34
CA PRO A 186 4.57 -32.06 -8.22
C PRO A 186 4.82 -30.97 -9.27
N SER A 187 3.74 -30.44 -9.83
CA SER A 187 3.75 -29.34 -10.79
C SER A 187 4.36 -28.05 -10.21
N LEU A 188 4.18 -27.83 -8.90
CA LEU A 188 4.64 -26.63 -8.19
C LEU A 188 5.73 -26.95 -7.15
N GLY A 189 6.53 -28.00 -7.40
CA GLY A 189 7.47 -28.57 -6.45
C GLY A 189 8.49 -27.61 -5.83
N TYR A 190 8.88 -26.54 -6.52
CA TYR A 190 9.85 -25.54 -6.05
C TYR A 190 9.20 -24.32 -5.39
N THR A 191 7.88 -24.31 -5.27
CA THR A 191 7.17 -23.32 -4.46
C THR A 191 7.21 -23.73 -2.99
N LYS A 192 7.33 -22.75 -2.08
CA LYS A 192 7.39 -23.00 -0.65
C LYS A 192 6.08 -22.66 0.06
N VAL A 193 5.72 -23.47 1.04
CA VAL A 193 4.69 -23.19 2.06
C VAL A 193 5.36 -23.31 3.41
N GLN A 194 5.24 -22.28 4.26
CA GLN A 194 5.92 -22.24 5.57
C GLN A 194 7.42 -22.63 5.51
N GLY A 195 8.12 -22.18 4.47
CA GLY A 195 9.55 -22.45 4.27
C GLY A 195 9.90 -23.82 3.67
N VAL A 196 8.94 -24.74 3.54
CA VAL A 196 9.13 -26.10 3.00
C VAL A 196 8.69 -26.15 1.54
N TYR A 197 9.48 -26.80 0.67
CA TYR A 197 9.11 -26.98 -0.73
C TYR A 197 7.96 -27.98 -0.87
N LEU A 198 7.03 -27.75 -1.81
CA LEU A 198 5.91 -28.66 -2.04
C LEU A 198 6.36 -30.08 -2.44
N LYS A 199 7.52 -30.23 -3.10
CA LYS A 199 8.12 -31.54 -3.42
C LYS A 199 8.58 -32.36 -2.22
N ASP A 200 8.76 -31.71 -1.07
CA ASP A 200 9.14 -32.36 0.17
C ASP A 200 7.90 -32.80 0.98
N ILE A 201 6.70 -32.33 0.60
CA ILE A 201 5.42 -32.79 1.15
C ILE A 201 4.93 -33.97 0.30
N ARG A 202 5.16 -35.18 0.81
CA ARG A 202 4.94 -36.45 0.08
C ARG A 202 3.76 -37.30 0.58
N SER A 203 3.10 -36.90 1.66
CA SER A 203 1.97 -37.65 2.23
C SER A 203 0.88 -36.71 2.74
N LEU A 204 -0.35 -37.24 2.85
CA LEU A 204 -1.47 -36.50 3.43
C LEU A 204 -1.22 -36.12 4.90
N ASN A 205 -0.47 -36.93 5.64
CA ASN A 205 -0.09 -36.63 7.02
C ASN A 205 0.89 -35.44 7.11
N SER A 206 1.91 -35.41 6.26
CA SER A 206 2.85 -34.28 6.17
C SER A 206 2.15 -33.01 5.67
N LEU A 207 1.18 -33.14 4.76
CA LEU A 207 0.34 -32.03 4.33
C LEU A 207 -0.51 -31.49 5.47
N LYS A 208 -1.16 -32.37 6.23
CA LYS A 208 -2.00 -32.01 7.37
C LYS A 208 -1.20 -31.27 8.45
N SER A 209 0.04 -31.66 8.72
CA SER A 209 0.91 -30.97 9.69
C SER A 209 1.28 -29.54 9.28
N LYS A 210 1.21 -29.20 8.00
CA LYS A 210 1.34 -27.83 7.48
C LYS A 210 0.02 -27.09 7.40
N TRP A 211 -1.05 -27.81 7.04
CA TRP A 211 -2.39 -27.24 6.89
C TRP A 211 -2.94 -26.71 8.21
N THR A 212 -2.95 -27.53 9.27
CA THR A 212 -3.58 -27.19 10.55
C THR A 212 -3.07 -25.86 11.13
N PRO A 213 -1.75 -25.69 11.40
CA PRO A 213 -1.27 -24.44 11.99
C PRO A 213 -1.51 -23.23 11.07
N LEU A 214 -1.39 -23.40 9.75
CA LEU A 214 -1.66 -22.32 8.79
C LEU A 214 -3.14 -21.92 8.78
N PHE A 215 -4.04 -22.89 8.89
CA PHE A 215 -5.48 -22.64 8.95
C PHE A 215 -5.90 -21.99 10.27
N ASP A 216 -5.27 -22.37 11.38
CA ASP A 216 -5.50 -21.76 12.69
C ASP A 216 -5.05 -20.29 12.69
N ASP A 217 -3.85 -20.01 12.17
CA ASP A 217 -3.33 -18.65 11.99
C ASP A 217 -4.21 -17.81 11.06
N PHE A 218 -4.69 -18.43 9.96
CA PHE A 218 -5.67 -17.80 9.06
C PHE A 218 -6.97 -17.46 9.76
N SER A 219 -7.55 -18.41 10.50
CA SER A 219 -8.82 -18.26 11.21
C SER A 219 -8.75 -17.17 12.28
N LYS A 220 -7.66 -17.15 13.05
CA LYS A 220 -7.40 -16.09 14.03
C LYS A 220 -7.26 -14.73 13.34
N ASN A 221 -6.41 -14.63 12.32
CA ASN A 221 -6.18 -13.38 11.62
C ASN A 221 -7.46 -12.81 10.97
N ILE A 222 -8.28 -13.66 10.33
CA ILE A 222 -9.52 -13.18 9.68
C ILE A 222 -10.58 -12.75 10.71
N ALA A 223 -10.68 -13.43 11.85
CA ALA A 223 -11.55 -13.01 12.95
C ALA A 223 -11.13 -11.65 13.51
N GLU A 224 -9.85 -11.47 13.83
CA GLU A 224 -9.30 -10.19 14.32
C GLU A 224 -9.46 -9.07 13.29
N THR A 225 -9.18 -9.36 12.01
CA THR A 225 -9.33 -8.38 10.92
C THR A 225 -10.77 -7.92 10.76
N HIS A 226 -11.74 -8.84 10.89
CA HIS A 226 -13.17 -8.52 10.85
C HIS A 226 -13.54 -7.52 11.95
N ILE A 227 -13.14 -7.80 13.18
CA ILE A 227 -13.36 -6.90 14.32
C ILE A 227 -12.72 -5.55 14.08
N ASN A 228 -11.44 -5.52 13.71
CA ASN A 228 -10.68 -4.29 13.48
C ASN A 228 -11.30 -3.43 12.37
N ASN A 229 -11.81 -4.05 11.30
CA ASN A 229 -12.48 -3.34 10.22
C ASN A 229 -13.80 -2.71 10.68
N HIS A 230 -14.57 -3.41 11.50
CA HIS A 230 -15.81 -2.88 12.04
C HIS A 230 -15.58 -1.85 13.16
N MET A 231 -14.51 -1.99 13.96
CA MET A 231 -14.03 -0.97 14.90
C MET A 231 -13.67 0.32 14.17
N TYR A 232 -12.88 0.22 13.09
CA TYR A 232 -12.54 1.39 12.28
C TYR A 232 -13.78 2.15 11.78
N LYS A 233 -14.85 1.42 11.41
CA LYS A 233 -16.12 2.00 10.93
C LYS A 233 -17.02 2.54 12.05
N SER A 234 -16.84 2.11 13.30
CA SER A 234 -17.65 2.54 14.43
C SER A 234 -17.06 3.72 15.20
N ILE A 235 -15.81 4.10 14.96
CA ILE A 235 -15.19 5.25 15.64
C ILE A 235 -15.97 6.54 15.40
N GLY A 236 -16.41 7.13 16.52
CA GLY A 236 -17.24 8.33 16.57
C GLY A 236 -18.75 8.07 16.64
N ARG A 237 -19.23 6.83 16.41
CA ARG A 237 -20.66 6.52 16.43
C ARG A 237 -21.21 6.61 17.85
N GLY A 238 -22.22 7.47 18.05
CA GLY A 238 -22.89 7.66 19.33
C GLY A 238 -22.07 8.41 20.39
N VAL A 239 -20.86 8.89 20.03
CA VAL A 239 -19.98 9.60 20.98
C VAL A 239 -20.63 10.92 21.40
N GLU A 240 -21.14 11.71 20.46
CA GLU A 240 -21.75 13.01 20.80
C GLU A 240 -22.95 12.85 21.74
N SER A 241 -23.78 11.82 21.52
CA SER A 241 -24.93 11.54 22.37
C SER A 241 -24.53 11.17 23.80
N GLU A 242 -23.54 10.27 23.97
CA GLU A 242 -23.10 9.86 25.31
C GLU A 242 -22.37 10.99 26.02
N VAL A 243 -21.52 11.74 25.31
CA VAL A 243 -20.82 12.91 25.85
C VAL A 243 -21.84 13.97 26.30
N THR A 244 -22.86 14.26 25.49
CA THR A 244 -23.93 15.20 25.85
C THR A 244 -24.67 14.76 27.12
N LYS A 245 -24.93 13.46 27.26
CA LYS A 245 -25.56 12.88 28.46
C LYS A 245 -24.67 13.06 29.70
N LEU A 246 -23.38 12.72 29.61
CA LEU A 246 -22.42 12.88 30.71
C LEU A 246 -22.25 14.37 31.11
N LYS A 247 -22.22 15.27 30.14
CA LYS A 247 -22.17 16.73 30.37
C LYS A 247 -23.44 17.23 31.06
N ASN A 248 -24.61 16.73 30.65
CA ASN A 248 -25.87 17.05 31.31
C ASN A 248 -25.93 16.54 32.75
N GLN A 249 -25.43 15.33 33.01
CA GLN A 249 -25.35 14.79 34.38
C GLN A 249 -24.47 15.66 35.27
N HIS A 250 -23.30 16.09 34.77
CA HIS A 250 -22.43 17.02 35.49
C HIS A 250 -23.11 18.39 35.70
N TYR A 251 -23.71 18.96 34.66
CA TYR A 251 -24.47 20.22 34.79
C TYR A 251 -25.58 20.10 35.85
N ASN A 252 -26.31 18.99 35.88
CA ASN A 252 -27.38 18.76 36.85
C ASN A 252 -26.87 18.49 38.28
N SER A 253 -25.62 18.05 38.48
CA SER A 253 -25.05 17.92 39.82
C SER A 253 -24.62 19.27 40.43
N LEU A 254 -24.48 20.31 39.62
CA LEU A 254 -24.11 21.65 40.09
C LEU A 254 -25.30 22.35 40.77
N ASN A 255 -24.98 23.24 41.73
CA ASN A 255 -25.97 24.15 42.30
C ASN A 255 -26.44 25.19 41.25
N THR A 256 -27.52 25.91 41.56
CA THR A 256 -28.14 26.90 40.64
C THR A 256 -27.14 27.93 40.12
N TRP A 257 -26.23 28.42 40.96
CA TRP A 257 -25.27 29.46 40.60
C TRP A 257 -24.14 28.92 39.72
N ASP A 258 -23.65 27.73 40.03
CA ASP A 258 -22.60 27.06 39.26
C ASP A 258 -23.09 26.59 37.89
N ARG A 259 -24.38 26.23 37.76
CA ARG A 259 -25.01 25.97 36.46
C ARG A 259 -24.95 27.19 35.55
N LEU A 260 -25.36 28.35 36.07
CA LEU A 260 -25.32 29.60 35.31
C LEU A 260 -23.88 30.01 35.00
N SER A 261 -22.99 29.91 35.99
CA SER A 261 -21.56 30.20 35.85
C SER A 261 -20.89 29.33 34.79
N LEU A 262 -21.21 28.03 34.74
CA LEU A 262 -20.67 27.11 33.74
C LEU A 262 -21.11 27.50 32.33
N LEU A 263 -22.38 27.87 32.13
CA LEU A 263 -22.87 28.25 30.81
C LEU A 263 -22.27 29.58 30.33
N GLN A 264 -22.19 30.58 31.21
CA GLN A 264 -21.51 31.83 30.88
C GLN A 264 -20.04 31.60 30.56
N PHE A 265 -19.36 30.77 31.37
CA PHE A 265 -18.01 30.33 31.08
C PHE A 265 -17.91 29.70 29.69
N LEU A 266 -18.72 28.69 29.34
CA LEU A 266 -18.64 28.04 28.02
C LEU A 266 -19.01 28.95 26.82
N VAL A 267 -19.90 29.92 27.02
CA VAL A 267 -20.23 30.93 26.00
C VAL A 267 -19.02 31.82 25.74
N HIS A 268 -18.38 32.35 26.79
CA HIS A 268 -17.34 33.38 26.68
C HIS A 268 -15.90 32.84 26.61
N TYR A 269 -15.63 31.68 27.20
CA TYR A 269 -14.30 31.09 27.31
C TYR A 269 -13.73 30.63 25.94
N GLU A 270 -14.58 30.18 25.02
CA GLU A 270 -14.14 29.86 23.65
C GLU A 270 -13.76 31.11 22.84
N GLU A 271 -14.35 32.27 23.12
CA GLU A 271 -13.90 33.53 22.50
C GLU A 271 -12.55 33.98 23.06
N TYR A 272 -12.33 33.82 24.38
CA TYR A 272 -11.02 34.06 25.00
C TYR A 272 -9.91 33.19 24.37
N LYS A 273 -10.17 31.90 24.14
CA LYS A 273 -9.21 31.00 23.45
C LYS A 273 -8.92 31.40 22.00
N LYS A 274 -9.86 32.07 21.31
CA LYS A 274 -9.67 32.54 19.93
C LYS A 274 -8.87 33.84 19.86
N LEU A 275 -8.92 34.68 20.89
CA LEU A 275 -8.28 36.00 20.95
C LEU A 275 -6.86 35.99 21.55
N SER A 276 -6.38 34.83 22.03
CA SER A 276 -5.05 34.69 22.65
C SER A 276 -4.23 33.60 21.96
N SER A 277 -2.92 33.83 21.80
CA SER A 277 -1.99 32.81 21.26
C SER A 277 -1.41 31.95 22.39
N PRO A 278 -1.20 30.63 22.20
CA PRO A 278 -0.57 29.79 23.20
C PRO A 278 0.85 30.27 23.58
N PRO A 279 1.26 30.21 24.87
CA PRO A 279 0.49 29.73 26.02
C PRO A 279 -0.53 30.77 26.50
N TYR A 280 -1.75 30.32 26.79
CA TYR A 280 -2.84 31.17 27.28
C TYR A 280 -2.56 31.60 28.73
N LEU A 281 -2.08 32.83 28.92
CA LEU A 281 -1.89 33.42 30.25
C LEU A 281 -3.24 33.93 30.77
N ILE A 282 -3.93 33.10 31.56
CA ILE A 282 -5.13 33.49 32.31
C ILE A 282 -4.67 34.10 33.64
N PRO A 283 -5.11 35.33 34.01
CA PRO A 283 -4.83 35.90 35.33
C PRO A 283 -5.21 34.92 36.45
N GLU A 284 -4.38 34.79 37.48
CA GLU A 284 -4.53 33.75 38.50
C GLU A 284 -5.90 33.79 39.20
N HIS A 285 -6.45 34.98 39.44
CA HIS A 285 -7.80 35.14 40.03
C HIS A 285 -8.91 34.59 39.12
N ILE A 286 -8.84 34.83 37.80
CA ILE A 286 -9.78 34.27 36.81
C ILE A 286 -9.61 32.75 36.72
N ASN A 287 -8.38 32.26 36.71
CA ASN A 287 -8.09 30.83 36.73
C ASN A 287 -8.68 30.18 37.99
N ASN A 288 -8.49 30.80 39.16
CA ASN A 288 -9.04 30.34 40.44
C ASN A 288 -10.58 30.32 40.45
N MET A 289 -11.25 31.32 39.86
CA MET A 289 -12.71 31.35 39.74
C MET A 289 -13.27 30.17 38.93
N PHE A 290 -12.52 29.71 37.92
CA PHE A 290 -12.95 28.62 37.02
C PHE A 290 -12.29 27.26 37.31
N LYS A 291 -11.36 27.17 38.28
CA LYS A 291 -10.77 25.90 38.74
C LYS A 291 -11.83 24.87 39.15
N LYS A 292 -13.00 25.31 39.64
CA LYS A 292 -14.16 24.44 39.94
C LYS A 292 -14.73 23.69 38.74
N PHE A 293 -14.37 24.10 37.51
CA PHE A 293 -14.73 23.45 36.26
C PHE A 293 -13.56 22.67 35.63
N ASN A 294 -12.44 22.50 36.35
CA ASN A 294 -11.42 21.54 35.94
C ASN A 294 -12.08 20.14 35.97
N ASN A 295 -12.02 19.39 34.87
CA ASN A 295 -12.74 18.13 34.63
C ASN A 295 -14.15 18.23 34.01
N ILE A 296 -14.51 19.36 33.39
CA ILE A 296 -15.71 19.43 32.55
C ILE A 296 -15.60 18.58 31.28
N ASP A 297 -14.38 18.24 30.85
CA ASP A 297 -14.12 17.46 29.65
C ASP A 297 -14.52 16.00 29.86
N LYS A 298 -15.39 15.47 29.01
CA LYS A 298 -15.92 14.10 29.10
C LYS A 298 -15.50 13.22 27.92
N ALA A 299 -15.11 13.81 26.79
CA ALA A 299 -14.59 13.04 25.68
C ALA A 299 -13.17 12.55 26.01
N THR A 300 -13.00 11.25 26.25
CA THR A 300 -11.69 10.61 26.44
C THR A 300 -11.44 9.56 25.35
N PRO A 301 -10.17 9.21 25.06
CA PRO A 301 -9.86 8.10 24.15
C PRO A 301 -10.54 6.78 24.57
N GLU A 302 -10.55 6.48 25.87
CA GLU A 302 -11.18 5.27 26.42
C GLU A 302 -12.69 5.25 26.21
N LEU A 303 -13.39 6.36 26.49
CA LEU A 303 -14.83 6.46 26.25
C LEU A 303 -15.16 6.21 24.77
N ILE A 304 -14.40 6.84 23.87
CA ILE A 304 -14.61 6.72 22.42
C ILE A 304 -14.37 5.27 21.98
N GLU A 305 -13.30 4.63 22.45
CA GLU A 305 -12.99 3.25 22.10
C GLU A 305 -14.06 2.27 22.63
N ASN A 306 -14.47 2.41 23.90
CA ASN A 306 -15.52 1.58 24.51
C ASN A 306 -16.87 1.72 23.82
N LEU A 307 -17.28 2.94 23.46
CA LEU A 307 -18.48 3.16 22.66
C LEU A 307 -18.36 2.57 21.26
N SER A 308 -17.17 2.65 20.66
CA SER A 308 -16.91 2.05 19.35
C SER A 308 -17.03 0.52 19.40
N ILE A 309 -16.63 -0.12 20.51
CA ILE A 309 -16.81 -1.56 20.76
C ILE A 309 -18.30 -1.89 20.87
N LYS A 310 -19.04 -1.13 21.69
CA LYS A 310 -20.47 -1.34 21.94
C LYS A 310 -21.32 -1.13 20.69
N ASN A 311 -21.03 -0.06 19.93
CA ASN A 311 -21.80 0.35 18.75
C ASN A 311 -21.28 -0.29 17.45
N ARG A 312 -20.35 -1.25 17.54
CA ARG A 312 -19.79 -1.94 16.40
C ARG A 312 -20.86 -2.78 15.70
N THR A 313 -21.04 -2.53 14.40
CA THR A 313 -21.94 -3.33 13.56
C THR A 313 -21.20 -4.54 12.95
N GLY A 314 -21.93 -5.47 12.33
CA GLY A 314 -21.32 -6.53 11.50
C GLY A 314 -21.02 -7.85 12.20
N GLY A 315 -21.47 -8.05 13.45
CA GLY A 315 -21.40 -9.34 14.13
C GLY A 315 -19.98 -9.92 14.25
N PHE A 316 -19.87 -11.24 14.16
CA PHE A 316 -18.60 -11.97 14.22
C PHE A 316 -18.33 -12.70 12.90
N SER A 317 -17.06 -12.90 12.59
CA SER A 317 -16.64 -13.72 11.46
C SER A 317 -17.05 -15.18 11.69
N VAL A 318 -17.35 -15.93 10.63
CA VAL A 318 -17.57 -17.38 10.73
C VAL A 318 -16.34 -18.12 11.30
N PHE A 319 -15.14 -17.56 11.16
CA PHE A 319 -13.91 -18.13 11.72
C PHE A 319 -13.69 -17.75 13.20
N ASP A 320 -14.59 -16.98 13.80
CA ASP A 320 -14.54 -16.58 15.20
C ASP A 320 -15.32 -17.59 16.08
N GLY A 321 -14.73 -18.00 17.20
CA GLY A 321 -15.38 -18.92 18.15
C GLY A 321 -16.70 -18.39 18.72
N ARG A 322 -16.93 -17.08 18.72
CA ARG A 322 -18.24 -16.51 19.14
C ARG A 322 -19.38 -16.87 18.19
N THR A 323 -19.07 -17.19 16.94
CA THR A 323 -20.07 -17.70 16.00
C THR A 323 -20.56 -19.09 16.41
N TYR A 324 -19.67 -19.95 16.92
CA TYR A 324 -20.06 -21.23 17.51
C TYR A 324 -21.01 -21.06 18.69
N TYR A 325 -20.69 -20.18 19.64
CA TYR A 325 -21.57 -19.95 20.80
C TYR A 325 -22.94 -19.39 20.41
N LYS A 326 -23.01 -18.57 19.36
CA LYS A 326 -24.30 -18.10 18.81
C LYS A 326 -25.12 -19.26 18.24
N LEU A 327 -24.49 -20.17 17.49
CA LEU A 327 -25.16 -21.37 16.99
C LEU A 327 -25.58 -22.27 18.14
N LEU A 328 -24.68 -22.54 19.09
CA LEU A 328 -24.96 -23.36 20.27
C LEU A 328 -26.22 -22.87 20.98
N SER A 329 -26.30 -21.57 21.29
CA SER A 329 -27.49 -20.98 21.89
C SER A 329 -28.75 -21.18 21.04
N ALA A 330 -28.67 -21.07 19.71
CA ALA A 330 -29.83 -21.31 18.84
C ALA A 330 -30.29 -22.79 18.83
N TYR A 331 -29.37 -23.75 18.95
CA TYR A 331 -29.68 -25.19 18.96
C TYR A 331 -30.08 -25.72 20.35
N THR A 332 -29.67 -25.05 21.43
CA THR A 332 -29.95 -25.48 22.81
C THR A 332 -31.04 -24.66 23.51
N SER A 333 -31.52 -23.56 22.92
CA SER A 333 -32.64 -22.78 23.48
C SER A 333 -33.98 -23.51 23.27
N PRO A 334 -34.94 -23.40 24.22
CA PRO A 334 -36.23 -24.08 24.12
C PRO A 334 -37.03 -23.74 22.85
N PRO A 335 -37.64 -24.74 22.16
CA PRO A 335 -37.47 -26.17 22.41
C PRO A 335 -36.09 -26.66 21.93
N ALA A 336 -35.29 -27.18 22.87
CA ALA A 336 -33.93 -27.61 22.59
C ALA A 336 -33.94 -28.83 21.65
N LEU A 337 -33.06 -28.83 20.65
CA LEU A 337 -32.93 -29.96 19.74
C LEU A 337 -32.09 -31.08 20.38
N PRO A 338 -32.50 -32.36 20.30
CA PRO A 338 -31.67 -33.48 20.74
C PRO A 338 -30.29 -33.43 20.07
N GLY A 339 -29.21 -33.46 20.87
CA GLY A 339 -27.84 -33.35 20.36
C GLY A 339 -27.43 -31.95 19.86
N GLY A 340 -28.10 -30.89 20.33
CA GLY A 340 -27.88 -29.51 19.87
C GLY A 340 -26.42 -29.02 19.88
N GLU A 341 -25.58 -29.46 20.83
CA GLU A 341 -24.15 -29.12 20.86
C GLU A 341 -23.39 -29.71 19.66
N TYR A 342 -23.61 -30.99 19.37
CA TYR A 342 -23.01 -31.67 18.23
C TYR A 342 -23.45 -31.01 16.90
N MET A 343 -24.74 -30.71 16.79
CA MET A 343 -25.31 -30.02 15.62
C MET A 343 -24.69 -28.64 15.42
N ALA A 344 -24.56 -27.84 16.49
CA ALA A 344 -23.92 -26.52 16.42
C ALA A 344 -22.45 -26.60 15.98
N LYS A 345 -21.70 -27.60 16.48
CA LYS A 345 -20.30 -27.80 16.10
C LYS A 345 -20.16 -28.22 14.64
N MET A 346 -20.96 -29.18 14.18
CA MET A 346 -20.98 -29.61 12.78
C MET A 346 -21.33 -28.46 11.83
N GLU A 347 -22.37 -27.70 12.17
CA GLU A 347 -22.80 -26.56 11.36
C GLU A 347 -21.72 -25.48 11.29
N TRP A 348 -21.03 -25.19 12.41
CA TRP A 348 -19.92 -24.25 12.43
C TRP A 348 -18.76 -24.69 11.55
N GLU A 349 -18.35 -25.97 11.62
CA GLU A 349 -17.31 -26.52 10.74
C GLU A 349 -17.73 -26.47 9.26
N ARG A 350 -18.99 -26.81 8.96
CA ARG A 350 -19.54 -26.72 7.60
C ARG A 350 -19.45 -25.29 7.06
N LEU A 351 -19.87 -24.30 7.84
CA LEU A 351 -19.83 -22.89 7.45
C LEU A 351 -18.38 -22.38 7.28
N LYS A 352 -17.45 -22.77 8.16
CA LYS A 352 -16.02 -22.44 8.01
C LYS A 352 -15.44 -23.00 6.72
N ASN A 353 -15.73 -24.28 6.42
CA ASN A 353 -15.23 -24.94 5.22
C ASN A 353 -15.80 -24.30 3.94
N GLN A 354 -17.11 -24.00 3.91
CA GLN A 354 -17.72 -23.30 2.78
C GLN A 354 -17.12 -21.91 2.56
N ALA A 355 -16.91 -21.16 3.63
CA ALA A 355 -16.29 -19.83 3.56
C ALA A 355 -14.83 -19.92 3.08
N LEU A 356 -14.06 -20.88 3.59
CA LEU A 356 -12.69 -21.13 3.16
C LEU A 356 -12.65 -21.49 1.68
N ASP A 357 -13.49 -22.41 1.23
CA ASP A 357 -13.54 -22.85 -0.16
C ASP A 357 -13.87 -21.71 -1.11
N LYS A 358 -14.83 -20.85 -0.76
CA LYS A 358 -15.13 -19.64 -1.53
C LYS A 358 -13.91 -18.73 -1.64
N LEU A 359 -13.19 -18.52 -0.54
CA LEU A 359 -11.98 -17.69 -0.53
C LEU A 359 -10.85 -18.31 -1.36
N LEU A 360 -10.60 -19.61 -1.22
CA LEU A 360 -9.60 -20.34 -2.00
C LEU A 360 -9.94 -20.37 -3.49
N ASN A 361 -11.22 -20.46 -3.86
CA ASN A 361 -11.66 -20.41 -5.25
C ASN A 361 -11.46 -19.02 -5.87
N SER A 362 -11.63 -17.96 -5.08
CA SER A 362 -11.34 -16.59 -5.51
C SER A 362 -9.84 -16.21 -5.50
N THR A 363 -8.98 -17.05 -4.92
CA THR A 363 -7.54 -16.77 -4.80
C THR A 363 -6.84 -17.09 -6.13
N SER A 364 -6.22 -16.07 -6.74
CA SER A 364 -5.52 -16.20 -8.02
C SER A 364 -4.31 -17.14 -7.95
N THR A 365 -4.16 -17.98 -8.97
CA THR A 365 -3.03 -18.90 -9.16
C THR A 365 -2.07 -18.43 -10.26
N ALA A 366 -2.33 -17.27 -10.88
CA ALA A 366 -1.66 -16.81 -12.10
C ALA A 366 -0.12 -16.75 -11.98
N ASP A 367 0.39 -16.49 -10.78
CA ASP A 367 1.81 -16.29 -10.52
C ASP A 367 2.50 -17.53 -9.90
N PHE A 368 1.76 -18.61 -9.65
CA PHE A 368 2.31 -19.81 -9.00
C PHE A 368 3.33 -20.51 -9.90
N ALA A 369 3.03 -20.67 -11.19
CA ALA A 369 3.95 -21.29 -12.14
C ALA A 369 5.24 -20.48 -12.31
N ILE A 370 5.15 -19.14 -12.30
CA ILE A 370 6.32 -18.25 -12.36
C ILE A 370 7.15 -18.38 -11.08
N THR A 371 6.51 -18.44 -9.91
CA THR A 371 7.18 -18.65 -8.62
C THR A 371 7.91 -20.00 -8.60
N ASN A 372 7.27 -21.04 -9.14
CA ASN A 372 7.90 -22.35 -9.29
C ASN A 372 9.12 -22.30 -10.22
N LEU A 373 9.00 -21.66 -11.39
CA LEU A 373 10.12 -21.48 -12.32
C LEU A 373 11.32 -20.79 -11.65
N ILE A 374 11.08 -19.70 -10.90
CA ILE A 374 12.11 -18.98 -10.15
C ILE A 374 12.86 -19.92 -9.20
N GLY A 375 12.14 -20.78 -8.47
CA GLY A 375 12.73 -21.76 -7.57
C GLY A 375 13.47 -22.88 -8.30
N GLU A 376 12.92 -23.37 -9.41
CA GLU A 376 13.52 -24.45 -10.22
C GLU A 376 14.83 -24.03 -10.89
N LEU A 377 14.91 -22.77 -11.31
CA LEU A 377 16.09 -22.13 -11.90
C LEU A 377 17.04 -21.52 -10.85
N ASN A 378 16.69 -21.56 -9.56
CA ASN A 378 17.44 -20.95 -8.47
C ASN A 378 17.77 -19.45 -8.69
N ILE A 379 16.80 -18.68 -9.21
CA ILE A 379 16.99 -17.25 -9.48
C ILE A 379 16.98 -16.47 -8.17
N THR A 380 18.11 -15.87 -7.82
CA THR A 380 18.25 -15.05 -6.60
C THR A 380 18.09 -13.56 -6.87
N ASN A 381 18.45 -13.09 -8.07
CA ASN A 381 18.43 -11.68 -8.46
C ASN A 381 16.99 -11.09 -8.53
N ASN A 382 16.72 -10.02 -7.78
CA ASN A 382 15.39 -9.41 -7.69
C ASN A 382 14.93 -8.75 -9.00
N THR A 383 15.84 -8.22 -9.81
CA THR A 383 15.52 -7.63 -11.11
C THR A 383 15.00 -8.69 -12.07
N GLN A 384 15.64 -9.87 -12.10
CA GLN A 384 15.18 -11.03 -12.90
C GLN A 384 13.81 -11.53 -12.45
N LYS A 385 13.60 -11.68 -11.12
CA LYS A 385 12.28 -12.07 -10.56
C LYS A 385 11.19 -11.09 -10.97
N ASN A 386 11.43 -9.80 -10.79
CA ASN A 386 10.47 -8.75 -11.14
C ASN A 386 10.18 -8.72 -12.65
N TRP A 387 11.20 -8.97 -13.48
CA TRP A 387 11.02 -9.06 -14.92
C TRP A 387 10.11 -10.23 -15.31
N LEU A 388 10.28 -11.40 -14.70
CA LEU A 388 9.43 -12.57 -14.95
C LEU A 388 7.96 -12.32 -14.60
N TYR A 389 7.68 -11.71 -13.44
CA TYR A 389 6.29 -11.38 -13.06
C TYR A 389 5.65 -10.32 -13.98
N LYS A 390 6.45 -9.38 -14.51
CA LYS A 390 5.98 -8.38 -15.48
C LYS A 390 5.78 -8.95 -16.89
N ASN A 391 6.58 -9.92 -17.30
CA ASN A 391 6.61 -10.48 -18.66
C ASN A 391 6.00 -11.88 -18.72
N LYS A 392 4.75 -12.03 -18.26
CA LYS A 392 4.06 -13.32 -18.10
C LYS A 392 4.07 -14.20 -19.36
N THR A 393 3.90 -13.61 -20.54
CA THR A 393 3.93 -14.35 -21.81
C THR A 393 5.29 -15.00 -22.07
N ALA A 394 6.39 -14.29 -21.80
CA ALA A 394 7.74 -14.84 -21.93
C ALA A 394 8.01 -15.89 -20.85
N ALA A 395 7.61 -15.63 -19.61
CA ALA A 395 7.74 -16.58 -18.51
C ALA A 395 7.00 -17.90 -18.80
N ASN A 396 5.78 -17.84 -19.33
CA ASN A 396 4.99 -19.02 -19.71
C ASN A 396 5.67 -19.83 -20.83
N LYS A 397 6.34 -19.17 -21.77
CA LYS A 397 7.11 -19.86 -22.82
C LYS A 397 8.38 -20.51 -22.26
N LEU A 398 9.06 -19.88 -21.29
CA LEU A 398 10.19 -20.49 -20.57
C LEU A 398 9.74 -21.72 -19.77
N ILE A 399 8.59 -21.65 -19.10
CA ILE A 399 8.01 -22.80 -18.37
C ILE A 399 7.80 -23.97 -19.33
N LYS A 400 7.13 -23.74 -20.47
CA LYS A 400 6.93 -24.78 -21.50
C LYS A 400 8.26 -25.35 -22.02
N PHE A 401 9.25 -24.49 -22.25
CA PHE A 401 10.58 -24.94 -22.66
C PHE A 401 11.21 -25.86 -21.61
N ILE A 402 11.20 -25.45 -20.34
CA ILE A 402 11.75 -26.22 -19.23
C ILE A 402 11.04 -27.57 -19.09
N ASP A 403 9.71 -27.59 -19.17
CA ASP A 403 8.91 -28.81 -19.10
C ASP A 403 9.23 -29.78 -20.25
N ASN A 404 9.37 -29.28 -21.48
CA ASN A 404 9.71 -30.10 -22.65
C ASN A 404 11.13 -30.67 -22.62
N ASN A 405 12.02 -30.14 -21.77
CA ASN A 405 13.42 -30.56 -21.66
C ASN A 405 13.71 -31.32 -20.36
N LYS A 406 12.67 -31.88 -19.72
CA LYS A 406 12.81 -32.78 -18.57
C LYS A 406 13.25 -34.17 -19.03
N VAL A 407 14.28 -34.72 -18.39
CA VAL A 407 14.70 -36.11 -18.52
C VAL A 407 14.52 -36.77 -17.15
N ASN A 408 13.81 -37.90 -17.10
CA ASN A 408 13.45 -38.56 -15.83
C ASN A 408 12.80 -37.60 -14.81
N ASN A 409 11.89 -36.74 -15.29
CA ASN A 409 11.21 -35.69 -14.52
C ASN A 409 12.11 -34.63 -13.88
N LYS A 410 13.38 -34.55 -14.29
CA LYS A 410 14.34 -33.54 -13.85
C LYS A 410 14.74 -32.65 -15.02
N VAL A 411 14.74 -31.35 -14.78
CA VAL A 411 15.27 -30.37 -15.73
C VAL A 411 16.79 -30.52 -15.78
N THR A 412 17.33 -30.68 -16.99
CA THR A 412 18.77 -30.79 -17.21
C THR A 412 19.48 -29.47 -16.89
N ASP A 413 20.74 -29.53 -16.45
CA ASP A 413 21.53 -28.32 -16.17
C ASP A 413 21.70 -27.45 -17.42
N LYS A 414 21.81 -28.09 -18.60
CA LYS A 414 21.82 -27.40 -19.91
C LYS A 414 20.56 -26.56 -20.11
N ALA A 415 19.38 -27.12 -19.82
CA ALA A 415 18.11 -26.40 -19.94
C ALA A 415 17.95 -25.29 -18.90
N LYS A 416 18.42 -25.50 -17.66
CA LYS A 416 18.41 -24.47 -16.60
C LYS A 416 19.29 -23.29 -16.97
N ASN A 417 20.54 -23.56 -17.33
CA ASN A 417 21.50 -22.54 -17.74
C ASN A 417 20.95 -21.75 -18.92
N PHE A 418 20.36 -22.43 -19.90
CA PHE A 418 19.69 -21.73 -21.01
C PHE A 418 18.59 -20.80 -20.53
N ALA A 419 17.66 -21.25 -19.69
CA ALA A 419 16.53 -20.42 -19.29
C ALA A 419 16.98 -19.17 -18.51
N VAL A 420 18.01 -19.30 -17.65
CA VAL A 420 18.62 -18.17 -16.95
C VAL A 420 19.23 -17.17 -17.94
N GLU A 421 20.00 -17.65 -18.92
CA GLU A 421 20.60 -16.80 -19.96
C GLU A 421 19.55 -16.16 -20.87
N ALA A 422 18.48 -16.87 -21.21
CA ALA A 422 17.36 -16.34 -21.98
C ALA A 422 16.70 -15.18 -21.25
N ILE A 423 16.52 -15.28 -19.92
CA ILE A 423 15.99 -14.19 -19.09
C ILE A 423 16.92 -12.98 -19.17
N ILE A 424 18.24 -13.17 -18.98
CA ILE A 424 19.23 -12.09 -19.04
C ILE A 424 19.23 -11.42 -20.43
N SER A 425 19.21 -12.21 -21.50
CA SER A 425 19.21 -11.73 -22.88
C SER A 425 17.96 -10.91 -23.21
N LEU A 426 16.78 -11.42 -22.83
CA LEU A 426 15.50 -10.75 -23.06
C LEU A 426 15.37 -9.46 -22.23
N MET A 427 15.91 -9.45 -21.00
CA MET A 427 15.95 -8.26 -20.15
C MET A 427 16.75 -7.12 -20.77
N ASN A 428 17.89 -7.45 -21.36
CA ASN A 428 18.81 -6.44 -21.86
C ASN A 428 18.51 -5.99 -23.30
N ASN A 429 17.54 -6.61 -23.98
CA ASN A 429 17.09 -6.25 -25.33
C ASN A 429 18.23 -6.18 -26.38
N TYR A 430 19.38 -6.83 -26.13
CA TYR A 430 20.57 -6.77 -26.98
C TYR A 430 20.35 -7.43 -28.35
N ILE A 431 19.45 -8.39 -28.41
CA ILE A 431 19.04 -9.05 -29.65
C ILE A 431 17.51 -9.00 -29.66
N LYS A 432 16.89 -8.37 -30.67
CA LYS A 432 15.43 -8.36 -30.88
C LYS A 432 14.91 -9.76 -31.28
N LEU A 433 15.33 -10.79 -30.56
CA LEU A 433 14.84 -12.14 -30.71
C LEU A 433 13.68 -12.32 -29.74
N ASP A 434 12.53 -12.67 -30.29
CA ASP A 434 11.53 -13.32 -29.47
C ASP A 434 12.06 -14.69 -29.03
N ILE A 435 11.52 -15.19 -27.93
CA ILE A 435 11.93 -16.45 -27.32
C ILE A 435 11.77 -17.67 -28.24
N ASN A 436 10.90 -17.64 -29.26
CA ASN A 436 10.77 -18.77 -30.18
C ASN A 436 12.04 -18.87 -31.05
N LYS A 437 12.52 -17.74 -31.56
CA LYS A 437 13.78 -17.68 -32.32
C LYS A 437 14.97 -18.12 -31.48
N LEU A 438 14.98 -17.75 -30.20
CA LEU A 438 16.04 -18.18 -29.29
C LEU A 438 16.06 -19.71 -29.09
N ILE A 439 14.89 -20.35 -29.03
CA ILE A 439 14.77 -21.81 -28.96
C ILE A 439 15.28 -22.47 -30.26
N GLU A 440 14.99 -21.89 -31.42
CA GLU A 440 15.49 -22.38 -32.71
C GLU A 440 17.01 -22.33 -32.80
N VAL A 441 17.63 -21.22 -32.38
CA VAL A 441 19.10 -21.05 -32.37
C VAL A 441 19.79 -22.15 -31.57
N LEU A 442 19.20 -22.60 -30.47
CA LEU A 442 19.79 -23.68 -29.68
C LEU A 442 19.71 -25.04 -30.34
N LYS A 443 18.62 -25.34 -31.05
CA LYS A 443 18.55 -26.59 -31.82
C LYS A 443 19.65 -26.60 -32.87
N PHE A 444 19.83 -25.47 -33.54
CA PHE A 444 20.88 -25.26 -34.53
C PHE A 444 22.30 -25.31 -33.93
N GLU A 445 22.50 -24.89 -32.69
CA GLU A 445 23.81 -24.85 -32.06
C GLU A 445 24.54 -26.19 -32.12
N GLN A 446 23.86 -27.30 -31.80
CA GLN A 446 24.50 -28.60 -31.76
C GLN A 446 25.03 -29.00 -33.13
N ASP A 447 24.20 -28.82 -34.17
CA ASP A 447 24.55 -29.12 -35.55
C ASP A 447 25.62 -28.17 -36.09
N TYR A 448 25.61 -26.90 -35.66
CA TYR A 448 26.60 -25.92 -36.06
C TYR A 448 27.95 -26.16 -35.39
N LYS A 449 28.00 -26.44 -34.08
CA LYS A 449 29.24 -26.77 -33.36
C LYS A 449 29.93 -28.00 -33.96
N ASN A 450 29.18 -28.97 -34.46
CA ASN A 450 29.75 -30.14 -35.15
C ASN A 450 30.47 -29.78 -36.47
N ARG A 451 30.11 -28.65 -37.10
CA ARG A 451 30.71 -28.16 -38.35
C ARG A 451 31.82 -27.14 -38.15
N MET A 452 31.98 -26.61 -36.94
CA MET A 452 33.06 -25.67 -36.63
C MET A 452 34.43 -26.35 -36.71
N SER A 453 35.42 -25.62 -37.22
CA SER A 453 36.82 -26.03 -37.12
C SER A 453 37.29 -26.04 -35.66
N SER A 454 38.43 -26.68 -35.40
CA SER A 454 39.04 -26.67 -34.07
C SER A 454 39.38 -25.24 -33.60
N SER A 455 39.89 -24.39 -34.50
CA SER A 455 40.21 -23.00 -34.18
C SER A 455 38.97 -22.13 -33.99
N GLU A 456 37.89 -22.35 -34.76
CA GLU A 456 36.61 -21.64 -34.58
C GLU A 456 36.00 -21.97 -33.22
N LYS A 457 36.04 -23.26 -32.82
CA LYS A 457 35.56 -23.70 -31.51
C LYS A 457 36.29 -23.00 -30.37
N VAL A 458 37.62 -22.88 -30.44
CA VAL A 458 38.42 -22.20 -29.40
C VAL A 458 37.96 -20.75 -29.24
N ILE A 459 37.80 -20.00 -30.33
CA ILE A 459 37.36 -18.60 -30.25
C ILE A 459 35.91 -18.53 -29.77
N PHE A 460 35.03 -19.34 -30.36
CA PHE A 460 33.61 -19.39 -30.01
C PHE A 460 33.39 -19.72 -28.53
N GLU A 461 34.16 -20.65 -27.96
CA GLU A 461 34.04 -21.03 -26.55
C GLU A 461 34.63 -19.97 -25.60
N SER A 462 35.55 -19.13 -26.09
CA SER A 462 36.15 -18.04 -25.30
C SER A 462 35.29 -16.77 -25.21
N ILE A 463 34.33 -16.56 -26.11
CA ILE A 463 33.47 -15.36 -26.09
C ILE A 463 32.25 -15.53 -25.20
N SER A 464 31.64 -14.41 -24.81
CA SER A 464 30.43 -14.42 -23.98
C SER A 464 29.31 -15.25 -24.62
N ARG A 465 28.48 -15.89 -23.78
CA ARG A 465 27.36 -16.70 -24.26
C ARG A 465 26.39 -15.92 -25.14
N ASN A 466 26.19 -14.63 -24.86
CA ASN A 466 25.39 -13.74 -25.68
C ASN A 466 25.97 -13.59 -27.09
N ASN A 467 27.29 -13.41 -27.20
CA ASN A 467 27.98 -13.33 -28.48
C ASN A 467 27.94 -14.67 -29.22
N GLN A 468 28.06 -15.79 -28.51
CA GLN A 468 27.87 -17.14 -29.08
C GLN A 468 26.48 -17.29 -29.71
N LEU A 469 25.42 -16.94 -28.98
CA LEU A 469 24.04 -17.05 -29.46
C LEU A 469 23.78 -16.12 -30.65
N GLY A 470 24.29 -14.90 -30.60
CA GLY A 470 24.16 -13.96 -31.71
C GLY A 470 24.93 -14.41 -32.96
N TYR A 471 26.13 -14.98 -32.80
CA TYR A 471 26.90 -15.59 -33.89
C TYR A 471 26.13 -16.75 -34.54
N LEU A 472 25.60 -17.68 -33.74
CA LEU A 472 24.79 -18.79 -34.22
C LEU A 472 23.50 -18.32 -34.92
N PHE A 473 22.82 -17.31 -34.37
CA PHE A 473 21.64 -16.74 -35.02
C PHE A 473 21.98 -16.11 -36.37
N ASN A 474 23.09 -15.38 -36.46
CA ASN A 474 23.54 -14.81 -37.72
C ASN A 474 23.89 -15.90 -38.74
N ALA A 475 24.49 -17.01 -38.31
CA ALA A 475 24.79 -18.16 -39.18
C ALA A 475 23.51 -18.78 -39.72
N GLN A 476 22.54 -19.07 -38.85
CA GLN A 476 21.25 -19.62 -39.23
C GLN A 476 20.49 -18.69 -40.17
N LYS A 477 20.49 -17.39 -39.88
CA LYS A 477 19.85 -16.36 -40.71
C LYS A 477 20.49 -16.26 -42.09
N ALA A 478 21.81 -16.42 -42.19
CA ALA A 478 22.50 -16.42 -43.47
C ALA A 478 22.19 -17.67 -44.30
N ILE A 479 22.10 -18.84 -43.67
CA ILE A 479 21.67 -20.09 -44.32
C ILE A 479 20.26 -19.92 -44.90
N TRP A 480 19.29 -19.55 -44.07
CA TRP A 480 17.90 -19.39 -44.53
C TRP A 480 17.78 -18.39 -45.66
N LYS A 481 18.50 -17.26 -45.57
CA LYS A 481 18.41 -16.23 -46.60
C LYS A 481 19.07 -16.65 -47.92
N ALA A 482 20.14 -17.43 -47.85
CA ALA A 482 20.77 -17.99 -49.04
C ALA A 482 19.90 -19.07 -49.69
N GLU A 483 19.30 -19.97 -48.90
CA GLU A 483 18.36 -21.00 -49.37
C GLU A 483 17.14 -20.38 -50.04
N GLU A 484 16.57 -19.31 -49.45
CA GLU A 484 15.44 -18.57 -50.00
C GLU A 484 15.76 -17.95 -51.37
N LEU A 485 16.93 -17.34 -51.53
CA LEU A 485 17.28 -16.56 -52.71
C LEU A 485 17.99 -17.38 -53.80
N PHE A 486 18.69 -18.44 -53.43
CA PHE A 486 19.62 -19.18 -54.28
C PHE A 486 19.60 -20.70 -54.01
N PRO A 487 18.44 -21.38 -54.09
CA PRO A 487 18.29 -22.76 -53.66
C PRO A 487 19.23 -23.76 -54.35
N ASN A 488 19.65 -23.47 -55.58
CA ASN A 488 20.50 -24.36 -56.39
C ASN A 488 21.98 -23.94 -56.42
N SER A 489 22.41 -23.04 -55.53
CA SER A 489 23.74 -22.41 -55.61
C SER A 489 24.47 -22.29 -54.26
N LEU A 490 24.16 -23.19 -53.33
CA LEU A 490 24.56 -23.11 -51.92
C LEU A 490 25.95 -23.68 -51.59
N TYR A 491 26.66 -24.25 -52.56
CA TYR A 491 28.03 -24.73 -52.37
C TYR A 491 28.93 -24.26 -53.51
N ASN A 492 29.89 -23.38 -53.19
CA ASN A 492 30.83 -22.72 -54.10
C ASN A 492 30.22 -21.83 -55.21
N GLY A 493 28.88 -21.71 -55.25
CA GLY A 493 28.15 -20.89 -56.21
C GLY A 493 27.86 -19.46 -55.72
N LYS A 494 27.03 -18.72 -56.47
CA LYS A 494 26.62 -17.35 -56.13
C LYS A 494 25.84 -17.27 -54.81
N GLY A 495 25.00 -18.27 -54.52
CA GLY A 495 24.28 -18.37 -53.25
C GLY A 495 25.20 -18.53 -52.05
N ASP A 496 26.26 -19.31 -52.21
CA ASP A 496 27.28 -19.50 -51.19
C ASP A 496 28.10 -18.23 -50.96
N ALA A 497 28.49 -17.54 -52.03
CA ALA A 497 29.14 -16.24 -51.96
C ALA A 497 28.30 -15.21 -51.19
N PHE A 498 26.98 -15.16 -51.47
CA PHE A 498 26.04 -14.34 -50.71
C PHE A 498 25.99 -14.76 -49.23
N ARG A 499 25.90 -16.05 -48.94
CA ARG A 499 25.83 -16.59 -47.57
C ARG A 499 27.03 -16.16 -46.74
N HIS A 500 28.24 -16.31 -47.26
CA HIS A 500 29.49 -15.93 -46.61
C HIS A 500 29.59 -14.42 -46.35
N ALA A 501 29.29 -13.60 -47.36
CA ALA A 501 29.30 -12.14 -47.22
C ALA A 501 28.22 -11.64 -46.26
N TYR A 502 27.00 -12.18 -46.34
CA TYR A 502 25.90 -11.78 -45.48
C TYR A 502 26.12 -12.19 -44.02
N PHE A 503 26.61 -13.41 -43.78
CA PHE A 503 26.98 -13.89 -42.45
C PHE A 503 28.04 -13.00 -41.80
N ASN A 504 29.10 -12.67 -42.54
CA ASN A 504 30.17 -11.81 -42.05
C ASN A 504 29.73 -10.37 -41.80
N GLY A 505 28.89 -9.80 -42.67
CA GLY A 505 28.31 -8.48 -42.45
C GLY A 505 27.46 -8.42 -41.18
N LEU A 506 26.63 -9.44 -40.93
CA LEU A 506 25.83 -9.55 -39.71
C LEU A 506 26.73 -9.64 -38.46
N ASN A 507 27.79 -10.46 -38.52
CA ASN A 507 28.72 -10.60 -37.41
C ASN A 507 29.54 -9.33 -37.16
N ALA A 508 29.96 -8.61 -38.20
CA ALA A 508 30.68 -7.36 -38.02
C ALA A 508 29.82 -6.26 -37.37
N ILE A 509 28.50 -6.26 -37.63
CA ILE A 509 27.54 -5.37 -36.96
C ILE A 509 27.38 -5.75 -35.48
N LEU A 510 27.23 -7.05 -35.19
CA LEU A 510 26.92 -7.53 -33.84
C LEU A 510 28.15 -7.60 -32.92
N LEU A 511 29.24 -8.18 -33.42
CA LEU A 511 30.43 -8.57 -32.64
C LEU A 511 31.59 -7.58 -32.79
N GLY A 512 31.47 -6.62 -33.71
CA GLY A 512 32.57 -5.78 -34.15
C GLY A 512 33.48 -6.47 -35.18
N ASN A 513 34.31 -5.66 -35.85
CA ASN A 513 35.08 -6.11 -37.01
C ASN A 513 36.10 -7.18 -36.65
N THR A 514 36.88 -6.93 -35.60
CA THR A 514 38.01 -7.77 -35.19
C THR A 514 37.54 -9.18 -34.83
N LEU A 515 36.53 -9.29 -33.96
CA LEU A 515 36.02 -10.60 -33.55
C LEU A 515 35.32 -11.33 -34.71
N ALA A 516 34.57 -10.62 -35.55
CA ALA A 516 33.96 -11.21 -36.73
C ALA A 516 35.00 -11.77 -37.71
N GLU A 517 36.10 -11.05 -37.91
CA GLU A 517 37.22 -11.50 -38.73
C GLU A 517 37.92 -12.73 -38.12
N SER A 518 38.24 -12.72 -36.82
CA SER A 518 38.87 -13.86 -36.16
C SER A 518 38.01 -15.13 -36.27
N LEU A 519 36.71 -15.02 -36.01
CA LEU A 519 35.76 -16.14 -36.16
C LEU A 519 35.65 -16.62 -37.61
N ALA A 520 35.56 -15.70 -38.57
CA ALA A 520 35.44 -16.06 -39.98
C ALA A 520 36.70 -16.72 -40.53
N THR A 521 37.88 -16.20 -40.19
CA THR A 521 39.16 -16.81 -40.59
C THR A 521 39.31 -18.21 -40.01
N ALA A 522 38.92 -18.38 -38.74
CA ALA A 522 38.93 -19.68 -38.09
C ALA A 522 37.86 -20.63 -38.69
N HIS A 523 36.69 -20.12 -39.10
CA HIS A 523 35.65 -20.93 -39.76
C HIS A 523 36.16 -21.63 -41.02
N GLU A 524 37.03 -20.95 -41.79
CA GLU A 524 37.65 -21.49 -43.01
C GLU A 524 38.92 -22.32 -42.73
N ASP A 525 39.31 -22.49 -41.47
CA ASP A 525 40.46 -23.29 -41.06
C ASP A 525 40.10 -24.78 -40.90
N ARG A 526 39.62 -25.37 -41.99
CA ARG A 526 39.23 -26.78 -42.05
C ARG A 526 40.27 -27.60 -42.81
N THR A 527 40.49 -28.83 -42.35
CA THR A 527 41.35 -29.78 -43.04
C THR A 527 40.73 -30.17 -44.37
N ALA A 528 41.51 -30.11 -45.45
CA ALA A 528 41.07 -30.59 -46.76
C ALA A 528 40.66 -32.07 -46.67
N PRO A 529 39.50 -32.46 -47.24
CA PRO A 529 39.13 -33.87 -47.33
C PRO A 529 40.21 -34.69 -48.05
N VAL A 530 40.43 -35.92 -47.59
CA VAL A 530 41.42 -36.83 -48.20
C VAL A 530 41.13 -36.98 -49.70
N GLY A 531 42.16 -36.78 -50.53
CA GLY A 531 42.05 -36.82 -51.98
C GLY A 531 41.45 -35.57 -52.64
N TYR A 532 41.26 -34.47 -51.90
CA TYR A 532 40.67 -33.25 -52.44
C TYR A 532 41.66 -32.08 -52.60
N SER A 533 42.52 -32.17 -53.61
CA SER A 533 43.61 -31.20 -53.86
C SER A 533 43.17 -29.75 -54.17
N ASN A 534 41.95 -29.54 -54.66
CA ASN A 534 41.46 -28.20 -55.02
C ASN A 534 40.75 -27.46 -53.87
N TYR A 535 40.72 -28.03 -52.66
CA TYR A 535 40.01 -27.45 -51.51
C TYR A 535 40.47 -26.02 -51.15
N TYR A 536 41.75 -25.70 -51.37
CA TYR A 536 42.28 -24.35 -51.11
C TYR A 536 41.57 -23.25 -51.91
N LYS A 537 40.99 -23.58 -53.08
CA LYS A 537 40.23 -22.62 -53.89
C LYS A 537 38.89 -22.24 -53.25
N GLU A 538 38.24 -23.18 -52.57
CA GLU A 538 37.00 -22.93 -51.81
C GLU A 538 37.31 -21.94 -50.68
N LYS A 539 38.35 -22.27 -49.88
CA LYS A 539 38.84 -21.39 -48.80
C LYS A 539 39.17 -19.97 -49.28
N GLN A 540 39.81 -19.83 -50.44
CA GLN A 540 40.11 -18.50 -51.00
C GLN A 540 38.85 -17.71 -51.36
N MET A 541 37.84 -18.37 -51.93
CA MET A 541 36.56 -17.74 -52.27
C MET A 541 35.79 -17.32 -51.02
N ASP A 542 35.73 -18.19 -50.02
CA ASP A 542 35.05 -17.92 -48.75
C ASP A 542 35.71 -16.76 -48.00
N LEU A 543 37.03 -16.78 -47.83
CA LEU A 543 37.78 -15.69 -47.20
C LEU A 543 37.59 -14.34 -47.91
N PHE A 544 37.57 -14.34 -49.25
CA PHE A 544 37.33 -13.14 -50.04
C PHE A 544 35.93 -12.57 -49.77
N ASN A 545 34.90 -13.41 -49.84
CA ASN A 545 33.51 -12.96 -49.62
C ASN A 545 33.26 -12.58 -48.17
N ASN A 546 33.91 -13.26 -47.22
CA ASN A 546 33.88 -12.91 -45.80
C ASN A 546 34.37 -11.46 -45.59
N GLN A 547 35.47 -11.06 -46.24
CA GLN A 547 35.98 -9.69 -46.17
C GLN A 547 34.99 -8.68 -46.74
N ILE A 548 34.47 -8.91 -47.95
CA ILE A 548 33.47 -8.01 -48.56
C ILE A 548 32.24 -7.86 -47.66
N GLY A 549 31.80 -8.95 -47.02
CA GLY A 549 30.73 -8.94 -46.04
C GLY A 549 30.97 -7.95 -44.90
N ARG A 550 32.15 -8.02 -44.27
CA ARG A 550 32.54 -7.11 -43.18
C ARG A 550 32.63 -5.66 -43.64
N ASP A 551 33.14 -5.41 -44.84
CA ASP A 551 33.24 -4.07 -45.42
C ASP A 551 31.86 -3.43 -45.66
N ARG A 552 30.85 -4.25 -45.98
CA ARG A 552 29.46 -3.82 -46.21
C ARG A 552 28.62 -3.66 -44.93
N LYS A 553 29.21 -3.76 -43.73
CA LYS A 553 28.48 -3.64 -42.45
C LYS A 553 27.79 -2.29 -42.26
N ASN A 554 28.36 -1.22 -42.83
CA ASN A 554 27.85 0.15 -42.73
C ASN A 554 26.80 0.47 -43.82
N TRP A 555 26.01 -0.55 -44.21
CA TRP A 555 25.06 -0.49 -45.33
C TRP A 555 24.12 0.72 -45.33
N LEU A 556 23.77 1.26 -44.15
CA LEU A 556 22.89 2.43 -44.05
C LEU A 556 23.61 3.69 -44.54
N PHE A 557 24.87 3.89 -44.15
CA PHE A 557 25.70 4.99 -44.64
C PHE A 557 26.01 4.85 -46.13
N ASP A 558 26.10 3.61 -46.62
CA ASP A 558 26.25 3.31 -48.04
C ASP A 558 24.95 3.49 -48.85
N GLY A 559 23.86 3.97 -48.24
CA GLY A 559 22.61 4.30 -48.92
C GLY A 559 21.65 3.12 -49.17
N TYR A 560 21.90 1.96 -48.59
CA TYR A 560 20.98 0.81 -48.71
C TYR A 560 19.91 0.83 -47.62
N SER A 561 18.76 0.21 -47.88
CA SER A 561 17.69 0.08 -46.88
C SER A 561 17.83 -1.16 -45.99
N SER A 562 18.78 -2.04 -46.27
CA SER A 562 19.14 -3.19 -45.42
C SER A 562 20.49 -3.78 -45.82
N LEU A 563 21.14 -4.51 -44.91
CA LEU A 563 22.34 -5.29 -45.21
C LEU A 563 22.10 -6.26 -46.37
N THR A 564 20.94 -6.93 -46.41
CA THR A 564 20.58 -7.85 -47.51
C THR A 564 20.64 -7.15 -48.86
N LYS A 565 20.11 -5.92 -48.98
CA LYS A 565 20.19 -5.16 -50.24
C LYS A 565 21.63 -4.77 -50.59
N SER A 566 22.44 -4.40 -49.61
CA SER A 566 23.87 -4.07 -49.82
C SER A 566 24.67 -5.27 -50.33
N ILE A 567 24.47 -6.46 -49.75
CA ILE A 567 25.12 -7.69 -50.22
C ILE A 567 24.60 -8.15 -51.58
N LEU A 568 23.29 -8.02 -51.83
CA LEU A 568 22.72 -8.31 -53.15
C LEU A 568 23.24 -7.38 -54.24
N ASP A 569 23.48 -6.10 -53.94
CA ASP A 569 24.16 -5.19 -54.84
C ASP A 569 25.61 -5.63 -55.10
N ALA A 570 26.36 -6.01 -54.06
CA ALA A 570 27.70 -6.55 -54.22
C ALA A 570 27.73 -7.81 -55.10
N LEU A 571 26.73 -8.67 -54.98
CA LEU A 571 26.57 -9.83 -55.84
C LEU A 571 26.26 -9.42 -57.30
N LYS A 572 25.30 -8.52 -57.52
CA LYS A 572 24.90 -8.06 -58.87
C LYS A 572 26.01 -7.32 -59.61
N THR A 573 26.80 -6.54 -58.88
CA THR A 573 27.91 -5.74 -59.45
C THR A 573 29.22 -6.54 -59.60
N GLY A 574 29.21 -7.83 -59.25
CA GLY A 574 30.39 -8.68 -59.38
C GLY A 574 31.48 -8.37 -58.36
N LYS A 575 31.13 -7.74 -57.22
CA LYS A 575 32.06 -7.54 -56.10
C LYS A 575 32.29 -8.81 -55.29
N LEU A 576 31.38 -9.78 -55.34
CA LEU A 576 31.57 -11.11 -54.75
C LEU A 576 32.25 -12.07 -55.74
N ARG A 577 32.74 -13.20 -55.24
CA ARG A 577 33.36 -14.27 -56.04
C ARG A 577 32.63 -15.59 -55.83
N TYR A 578 32.46 -16.36 -56.90
CA TYR A 578 32.09 -17.78 -56.82
C TYR A 578 33.15 -18.60 -57.55
N LEU A 579 33.12 -19.92 -57.43
CA LEU A 579 34.02 -20.78 -58.20
C LEU A 579 33.31 -21.28 -59.47
N SER A 580 33.93 -21.04 -60.63
CA SER A 580 33.48 -21.62 -61.90
C SER A 580 34.01 -23.04 -62.08
N ASN A 581 33.57 -23.73 -63.15
CA ASN A 581 34.07 -25.05 -63.56
C ASN A 581 34.00 -26.10 -62.44
N LEU A 582 32.88 -26.14 -61.72
CA LEU A 582 32.63 -27.07 -60.62
C LEU A 582 32.29 -28.46 -61.13
N LYS A 583 32.64 -29.48 -60.33
CA LYS A 583 32.25 -30.87 -60.57
C LYS A 583 30.73 -30.99 -60.47
N GLY A 584 30.07 -31.30 -61.60
CA GLY A 584 28.61 -31.39 -61.71
C GLY A 584 27.93 -30.22 -62.41
N GLY A 585 28.67 -29.20 -62.86
CA GLY A 585 28.14 -28.02 -63.57
C GLY A 585 28.23 -26.73 -62.76
N ALA A 586 28.03 -25.57 -63.40
CA ALA A 586 28.41 -24.25 -62.86
C ALA A 586 27.58 -23.75 -61.66
N ALA A 587 26.50 -24.43 -61.27
CA ALA A 587 25.59 -23.94 -60.23
C ALA A 587 26.05 -24.28 -58.80
N SER A 588 26.60 -25.48 -58.56
CA SER A 588 27.00 -25.96 -57.25
C SER A 588 27.89 -27.20 -57.39
N GLY A 589 28.91 -27.36 -56.55
CA GLY A 589 29.77 -28.55 -56.58
C GLY A 589 31.19 -28.31 -56.10
N ARG A 590 32.00 -29.38 -56.09
CA ARG A 590 33.41 -29.32 -55.70
C ARG A 590 34.25 -28.60 -56.76
N ALA A 591 35.18 -27.77 -56.33
CA ALA A 591 36.25 -27.20 -57.15
C ALA A 591 37.03 -28.27 -57.92
N THR A 592 37.43 -27.91 -59.14
CA THR A 592 38.28 -28.73 -60.02
C THR A 592 39.60 -28.00 -60.30
N ASN A 593 40.51 -28.67 -61.01
CA ASN A 593 41.75 -28.04 -61.47
C ASN A 593 41.45 -26.82 -62.37
N LEU A 594 40.32 -26.81 -63.07
CA LEU A 594 39.87 -25.71 -63.93
C LEU A 594 39.09 -24.61 -63.19
N SER A 595 38.75 -24.81 -61.91
CA SER A 595 38.01 -23.80 -61.14
C SER A 595 38.82 -22.53 -60.92
N LYS A 596 38.14 -21.38 -61.06
CA LYS A 596 38.69 -20.04 -60.89
C LYS A 596 37.71 -19.17 -60.09
N LEU A 597 38.24 -18.26 -59.26
CA LEU A 597 37.44 -17.22 -58.62
C LEU A 597 36.85 -16.30 -59.70
N THR A 598 35.54 -16.34 -59.86
CA THR A 598 34.80 -15.64 -60.91
C THR A 598 33.90 -14.58 -60.29
N PRO A 599 33.91 -13.33 -60.78
CA PRO A 599 32.96 -12.30 -60.38
C PRO A 599 31.51 -12.77 -60.56
N THR A 600 30.65 -12.54 -59.58
CA THR A 600 29.25 -13.01 -59.57
C THR A 600 28.34 -12.38 -60.63
N ASN A 601 28.80 -11.35 -61.33
CA ASN A 601 28.11 -10.74 -62.47
C ASN A 601 28.40 -11.42 -63.82
N LYS A 602 29.23 -12.47 -63.82
CA LYS A 602 29.47 -13.33 -64.99
C LYS A 602 28.54 -14.53 -65.05
#